data_AF-A0A3B1CHF5-F1
#
_entry.id   AF-A0A3B1CHF5-F1
#
_cell.length_a   1.000
_cell.length_b   1.000
_cell.length_c   1.000
_cell.angle_alpha   90.00
_cell.angle_beta   90.00
_cell.angle_gamma   90.00
#
_symmetry.space_group_name_H-M   'P 1'
#
loop_
_entity.id
_entity.type
_entity.pdbx_description
1 polymer ?
#
loop_
_entity_poly.entity_id
_entity_poly.type
_entity_poly.pdbx_seq_one_letter_code
_entity_poly.pdbx_strand_id
1 'polypeptide(L)'
;TRKTTPCLRDLEKYAVRCGGGENHRRDLSCMALIKENHIASAGGIARAVRMVRNDLGRKRFIEVETQNLKEVKEALICNVNRIMFDNMTLPQAIKAVALVDGKAETEVSGNINLNNVRSFAKTGVNYISIGSLTHSPPAVDISLIIENQTNRKLV
;
A
#
# COMPACT_ATOMS: atom_id res chain seq x y z
N THR A 1 -1.85 -1.84 -3.97
CA THR A 1 -1.08 -2.96 -3.38
C THR A 1 -0.60 -3.90 -4.49
N ARG A 2 -0.22 -5.15 -4.18
CA ARG A 2 -0.03 -6.26 -5.16
C ARG A 2 -1.16 -7.30 -5.15
N LYS A 3 -2.23 -7.06 -4.38
CA LYS A 3 -3.45 -7.90 -4.35
C LYS A 3 -4.30 -7.58 -5.58
N THR A 4 -3.78 -7.94 -6.75
CA THR A 4 -4.31 -7.62 -8.08
C THR A 4 -4.75 -8.90 -8.78
N THR A 5 -5.69 -8.82 -9.72
CA THR A 5 -6.04 -9.98 -10.54
C THR A 5 -4.79 -10.47 -11.30
N PRO A 6 -4.52 -11.79 -11.30
CA PRO A 6 -3.40 -12.35 -12.07
C PRO A 6 -3.42 -11.85 -13.52
N CYS A 7 -2.24 -11.50 -14.03
CA CYS A 7 -2.03 -10.95 -15.38
C CYS A 7 -2.66 -9.58 -15.70
N LEU A 8 -3.48 -8.99 -14.82
CA LEU A 8 -4.14 -7.69 -15.06
C LEU A 8 -3.58 -6.52 -14.24
N ARG A 9 -2.46 -6.74 -13.54
CA ARG A 9 -1.88 -5.75 -12.61
C ARG A 9 -1.70 -4.35 -13.21
N ASP A 10 -1.17 -4.27 -14.42
CA ASP A 10 -0.88 -2.98 -15.03
C ASP A 10 -2.17 -2.22 -15.39
N LEU A 11 -3.23 -2.93 -15.80
CA LEU A 11 -4.55 -2.35 -16.02
C LEU A 11 -5.21 -1.88 -14.72
N GLU A 12 -5.16 -2.69 -13.66
CA GLU A 12 -5.72 -2.33 -12.36
C GLU A 12 -4.98 -1.16 -11.71
N LYS A 13 -3.64 -1.14 -11.81
CA LYS A 13 -2.82 0.00 -11.35
C LYS A 13 -3.06 1.26 -12.17
N TYR A 14 -3.41 1.12 -13.45
CA TYR A 14 -3.86 2.24 -14.26
C TYR A 14 -5.23 2.75 -13.77
N ALA A 15 -6.20 1.86 -13.54
CA ALA A 15 -7.52 2.23 -13.00
C ALA A 15 -7.43 2.96 -11.65
N VAL A 16 -6.54 2.51 -10.75
CA VAL A 16 -6.27 3.22 -9.48
C VAL A 16 -5.81 4.67 -9.71
N ARG A 17 -4.92 4.91 -10.67
CA ARG A 17 -4.47 6.27 -11.01
C ARG A 17 -5.60 7.11 -11.62
N CYS A 18 -6.42 6.53 -12.49
CA CYS A 18 -7.58 7.22 -13.06
C CYS A 18 -8.56 7.67 -11.97
N GLY A 19 -8.69 6.89 -10.88
CA GLY A 19 -9.49 7.25 -9.70
C GLY A 19 -8.81 8.23 -8.72
N GLY A 20 -7.64 8.77 -9.05
CA GLY A 20 -6.89 9.70 -8.20
C GLY A 20 -6.01 9.05 -7.12
N GLY A 21 -5.86 7.72 -7.15
CA GLY A 21 -4.98 6.99 -6.23
C GLY A 21 -3.53 6.91 -6.72
N GLU A 22 -2.62 6.58 -5.80
CA GLU A 22 -1.22 6.35 -6.11
C GLU A 22 -0.85 4.86 -6.16
N ASN A 23 0.14 4.55 -6.99
CA ASN A 23 0.62 3.19 -7.13
C ASN A 23 1.76 2.89 -6.14
N HIS A 24 1.51 1.94 -5.24
CA HIS A 24 2.58 1.23 -4.52
C HIS A 24 3.47 0.44 -5.50
N ARG A 25 4.53 -0.21 -5.01
CA ARG A 25 5.49 -0.96 -5.85
C ARG A 25 4.80 -1.89 -6.86
N ARG A 26 5.33 -1.96 -8.08
CA ARG A 26 4.77 -2.79 -9.15
C ARG A 26 4.92 -4.27 -8.82
N ASP A 27 6.13 -4.68 -8.47
CA ASP A 27 6.47 -6.06 -8.19
C ASP A 27 7.57 -6.14 -7.12
N LEU A 28 8.17 -7.32 -6.97
CA LEU A 28 9.19 -7.58 -5.95
C LEU A 28 10.55 -6.95 -6.29
N SER A 29 10.78 -6.55 -7.54
CA SER A 29 12.08 -6.00 -7.98
C SER A 29 12.22 -4.50 -7.74
N CYS A 30 11.11 -3.76 -7.61
CA CYS A 30 11.12 -2.30 -7.51
C CYS A 30 11.71 -1.79 -6.18
N MET A 31 11.27 -2.37 -5.06
CA MET A 31 11.71 -1.97 -3.72
C MET A 31 11.60 -3.12 -2.72
N ALA A 32 12.37 -3.05 -1.64
CA ALA A 32 12.31 -4.00 -0.55
C ALA A 32 11.17 -3.61 0.40
N LEU A 33 10.17 -4.48 0.56
CA LEU A 33 9.18 -4.39 1.63
C LEU A 33 9.38 -5.63 2.51
N ILE A 34 9.90 -5.39 3.69
CA ILE A 34 10.17 -6.41 4.71
C ILE A 34 8.87 -6.65 5.47
N LYS A 35 8.39 -7.89 5.44
CA LYS A 35 7.16 -8.35 6.09
C LYS A 35 7.46 -9.22 7.31
N GLU A 36 6.45 -9.53 8.11
CA GLU A 36 6.53 -10.43 9.28
C GLU A 36 7.34 -11.71 9.03
N ASN A 37 7.11 -12.41 7.90
CA ASN A 37 7.82 -13.64 7.57
C ASN A 37 9.32 -13.42 7.36
N HIS A 38 9.71 -12.27 6.81
CA HIS A 38 11.12 -11.90 6.63
C HIS A 38 11.76 -11.55 7.98
N ILE A 39 11.04 -10.82 8.83
CA ILE A 39 11.49 -10.45 10.18
C ILE A 39 11.71 -11.72 11.01
N ALA A 40 10.75 -12.64 11.00
CA ALA A 40 10.85 -13.92 11.69
C ALA A 40 12.03 -14.75 11.17
N SER A 41 12.17 -14.86 9.84
CA SER A 41 13.25 -15.64 9.22
C SER A 41 14.64 -15.06 9.49
N ALA A 42 14.78 -13.73 9.50
CA ALA A 42 16.03 -13.08 9.83
C ALA A 42 16.33 -13.16 11.34
N GLY A 43 15.29 -13.13 12.19
CA GLY A 43 15.41 -13.02 13.64
C GLY A 43 15.43 -11.57 14.14
N GLY A 44 14.65 -10.68 13.51
CA GLY A 44 14.46 -9.28 13.93
C GLY A 44 14.55 -8.26 12.79
N ILE A 45 13.95 -7.08 13.00
CA ILE A 45 13.89 -6.01 11.98
C ILE A 45 15.30 -5.50 11.67
N ALA A 46 16.10 -5.22 12.70
CA ALA A 46 17.45 -4.68 12.52
C ALA A 46 18.33 -5.59 11.64
N ARG A 47 18.22 -6.90 11.83
CA ARG A 47 18.96 -7.88 11.05
C ARG A 47 18.41 -7.99 9.62
N ALA A 48 17.09 -8.02 9.45
CA ALA A 48 16.47 -8.05 8.12
C ALA A 48 16.87 -6.82 7.28
N VAL A 49 16.79 -5.61 7.87
CA VAL A 49 17.19 -4.36 7.19
C VAL A 49 18.68 -4.39 6.83
N ARG A 50 19.55 -4.88 7.73
CA ARG A 50 20.98 -5.00 7.45
C ARG A 50 21.27 -5.96 6.29
N MET A 51 20.60 -7.11 6.25
CA MET A 51 20.74 -8.08 5.16
C MET A 51 20.36 -7.45 3.81
N VAL A 52 19.21 -6.75 3.75
CA VAL A 52 18.77 -6.04 2.55
C VAL A 52 19.79 -4.99 2.10
N ARG A 53 20.34 -4.21 3.02
CA ARG A 53 21.35 -3.18 2.70
C ARG A 53 22.67 -3.76 2.22
N ASN A 54 23.07 -4.90 2.76
CA ASN A 54 24.30 -5.57 2.35
C ASN A 54 24.18 -6.14 0.92
N ASP A 55 23.02 -6.68 0.57
CA ASP A 55 22.77 -7.33 -0.72
C ASP A 55 22.40 -6.33 -1.82
N LEU A 56 21.47 -5.40 -1.54
CA LEU A 56 20.89 -4.49 -2.54
C LEU A 56 21.46 -3.06 -2.48
N GLY A 57 22.37 -2.80 -1.54
CA GLY A 57 22.97 -1.49 -1.31
C GLY A 57 22.08 -0.51 -0.56
N ARG A 58 22.70 0.55 -0.02
CA ARG A 58 22.01 1.54 0.85
C ARG A 58 20.99 2.43 0.13
N LYS A 59 21.07 2.53 -1.20
CA LYS A 59 20.16 3.36 -2.01
C LYS A 59 18.81 2.67 -2.28
N ARG A 60 18.71 1.36 -2.03
CA ARG A 60 17.46 0.63 -2.21
C ARG A 60 16.43 1.17 -1.23
N PHE A 61 15.24 1.53 -1.73
CA PHE A 61 14.12 1.92 -0.89
C PHE A 61 13.67 0.72 -0.04
N ILE A 62 13.61 0.91 1.28
CA ILE A 62 13.19 -0.10 2.24
C ILE A 62 11.94 0.38 2.97
N GLU A 63 10.90 -0.41 2.85
CA GLU A 63 9.70 -0.34 3.67
C GLU A 63 9.68 -1.51 4.67
N VAL A 64 9.23 -1.27 5.90
CA VAL A 64 9.08 -2.31 6.92
C VAL A 64 7.64 -2.34 7.43
N GLU A 65 7.04 -3.52 7.40
CA GLU A 65 5.75 -3.81 8.01
C GLU A 65 5.92 -4.02 9.52
N THR A 66 5.11 -3.32 10.30
CA THR A 66 5.15 -3.32 11.77
C THR A 66 3.75 -3.51 12.34
N GLN A 67 3.65 -4.32 13.39
CA GLN A 67 2.37 -4.68 14.03
C GLN A 67 2.16 -3.96 15.36
N ASN A 68 3.20 -3.33 15.92
CA ASN A 68 3.15 -2.67 17.22
C ASN A 68 4.18 -1.54 17.36
N LEU A 69 4.01 -0.71 18.39
CA LEU A 69 4.88 0.46 18.62
C LEU A 69 6.35 0.10 18.90
N LYS A 70 6.65 -1.11 19.38
CA LYS A 70 8.04 -1.55 19.61
C LYS A 70 8.74 -1.77 18.27
N GLU A 71 8.08 -2.43 17.34
CA GLU A 71 8.58 -2.63 15.98
C GLU A 71 8.72 -1.31 15.22
N VAL A 72 7.78 -0.37 15.39
CA VAL A 72 7.91 0.99 14.84
C VAL A 72 9.20 1.66 15.34
N LYS A 73 9.51 1.58 16.65
CA LYS A 73 10.76 2.11 17.20
C LYS A 73 11.99 1.44 16.58
N GLU A 74 11.97 0.12 16.45
CA GLU A 74 13.08 -0.63 15.87
C GLU A 74 13.33 -0.28 14.40
N ALA A 75 12.26 -0.21 13.60
CA ALA A 75 12.33 0.21 12.20
C ALA A 75 12.86 1.65 12.06
N LEU A 76 12.44 2.55 12.95
CA LEU A 76 12.89 3.94 12.98
C LEU A 76 14.40 4.04 13.29
N ILE A 77 14.90 3.32 14.29
CA ILE A 77 16.34 3.24 14.61
C ILE A 77 17.14 2.74 13.40
N CYS A 78 16.54 1.85 12.60
CA CYS A 78 17.16 1.34 11.38
C CYS A 78 17.21 2.36 10.24
N ASN A 79 16.61 3.55 10.35
CA ASN A 79 16.53 4.58 9.31
C ASN A 79 15.98 4.04 7.98
N VAL A 80 14.86 3.32 8.03
CA VAL A 80 14.16 2.85 6.82
C VAL A 80 13.39 3.99 6.16
N ASN A 81 13.06 3.85 4.87
CA ASN A 81 12.39 4.93 4.13
C ASN A 81 10.92 5.06 4.50
N ARG A 82 10.24 3.92 4.71
CA ARG A 82 8.82 3.87 5.04
C ARG A 82 8.54 2.83 6.12
N ILE A 83 7.61 3.15 7.01
CA ILE A 83 7.12 2.25 8.05
C ILE A 83 5.62 2.04 7.82
N MET A 84 5.24 0.79 7.58
CA MET A 84 3.86 0.37 7.41
C MET A 84 3.29 -0.12 8.75
N PHE A 85 2.16 0.44 9.16
CA PHE A 85 1.36 0.02 10.30
C PHE A 85 0.34 -1.02 9.82
N ASP A 86 0.65 -2.30 9.99
CA ASP A 86 -0.23 -3.39 9.57
C ASP A 86 -1.24 -3.72 10.67
N ASN A 87 -2.53 -3.55 10.36
CA ASN A 87 -3.65 -3.85 11.24
C ASN A 87 -3.59 -3.16 12.62
N MET A 88 -2.83 -2.07 12.77
CA MET A 88 -2.79 -1.28 13.99
C MET A 88 -4.13 -0.55 14.20
N THR A 89 -4.61 -0.55 15.43
CA THR A 89 -5.81 0.21 15.80
C THR A 89 -5.58 1.71 15.63
N LEU A 90 -6.66 2.49 15.46
CA LEU A 90 -6.55 3.94 15.31
C LEU A 90 -5.75 4.62 16.44
N PRO A 91 -5.93 4.29 17.74
CA PRO A 91 -5.10 4.86 18.81
C PRO A 91 -3.62 4.47 18.71
N GLN A 92 -3.32 3.26 18.23
CA GLN A 92 -1.95 2.83 18.00
C GLN A 92 -1.33 3.58 16.82
N ALA A 93 -2.06 3.78 15.73
CA ALA A 93 -1.61 4.54 14.57
C ALA A 93 -1.27 6.00 14.94
N ILE A 94 -2.11 6.67 15.73
CA ILE A 94 -1.83 8.04 16.23
C ILE A 94 -0.50 8.07 16.99
N LYS A 95 -0.30 7.13 17.92
CA LYS A 95 0.95 7.03 18.68
C LYS A 95 2.14 6.70 17.78
N ALA A 96 1.95 5.88 16.75
CA ALA A 96 2.99 5.49 15.81
C ALA A 96 3.41 6.67 14.93
N VAL A 97 2.47 7.46 14.41
CA VAL A 97 2.77 8.70 13.66
C VAL A 97 3.57 9.67 14.52
N ALA A 98 3.10 9.94 15.75
CA ALA A 98 3.81 10.82 16.69
C ALA A 98 5.22 10.30 17.04
N LEU A 99 5.41 8.99 17.09
CA LEU A 99 6.71 8.38 17.34
C LEU A 99 7.65 8.49 16.14
N VAL A 100 7.14 8.35 14.92
CA VAL A 100 7.94 8.47 13.68
C VAL A 100 8.38 9.91 13.45
N ASP A 101 7.55 10.90 13.82
CA ASP A 101 7.92 12.32 13.88
C ASP A 101 8.56 12.83 12.56
N GLY A 102 7.98 12.42 11.43
CA GLY A 102 8.42 12.81 10.08
C GLY A 102 9.78 12.24 9.62
N LYS A 103 10.44 11.38 10.41
CA LYS A 103 11.77 10.82 10.07
C LYS A 103 11.72 9.69 9.04
N ALA A 104 10.53 9.12 8.80
CA ALA A 104 10.25 8.15 7.75
C ALA A 104 8.83 8.37 7.22
N GLU A 105 8.56 7.92 6.00
CA GLU A 105 7.19 7.87 5.50
C GLU A 105 6.37 6.88 6.33
N THR A 106 5.09 7.19 6.53
CA THR A 106 4.16 6.33 7.27
C THR A 106 3.05 5.86 6.34
N GLU A 107 2.74 4.57 6.43
CA GLU A 107 1.67 3.94 5.67
C GLU A 107 0.78 3.13 6.60
N VAL A 108 -0.54 3.21 6.45
CA VAL A 108 -1.47 2.28 7.12
C VAL A 108 -1.95 1.23 6.11
N SER A 109 -1.99 -0.03 6.55
CA SER A 109 -2.55 -1.13 5.78
C SER A 109 -3.36 -2.08 6.66
N GLY A 110 -4.19 -2.90 6.01
CA GLY A 110 -5.04 -3.89 6.67
C GLY A 110 -6.41 -3.35 7.08
N ASN A 111 -7.47 -4.07 6.69
CA ASN A 111 -8.87 -3.81 7.07
C ASN A 111 -9.37 -2.36 6.89
N ILE A 112 -8.80 -1.60 5.95
CA ILE A 112 -9.26 -0.25 5.59
C ILE A 112 -10.47 -0.32 4.66
N ASN A 113 -11.48 0.49 4.94
CA ASN A 113 -12.71 0.64 4.19
C ASN A 113 -13.23 2.09 4.26
N LEU A 114 -14.32 2.39 3.55
CA LEU A 114 -14.89 3.75 3.48
C LEU A 114 -15.30 4.32 4.85
N ASN A 115 -15.66 3.46 5.81
CA ASN A 115 -16.11 3.90 7.14
C ASN A 115 -14.93 4.35 8.02
N ASN A 116 -13.72 3.80 7.82
CA ASN A 116 -12.57 4.08 8.68
C ASN A 116 -11.44 4.87 8.00
N VAL A 117 -11.37 4.89 6.67
CA VAL A 117 -10.26 5.50 5.91
C VAL A 117 -10.04 6.96 6.27
N ARG A 118 -11.13 7.73 6.48
CA ARG A 118 -11.04 9.14 6.87
C ARG A 118 -10.40 9.32 8.25
N SER A 119 -10.72 8.45 9.20
CA SER A 119 -10.17 8.52 10.55
C SER A 119 -8.67 8.22 10.55
N PHE A 120 -8.24 7.21 9.78
CA PHE A 120 -6.82 6.94 9.60
C PHE A 120 -6.10 8.07 8.85
N ALA A 121 -6.70 8.66 7.82
CA ALA A 121 -6.09 9.80 7.11
C ALA A 121 -5.85 11.00 8.05
N LYS A 122 -6.80 11.26 8.97
CA LYS A 122 -6.67 12.31 9.98
C LYS A 122 -5.55 12.08 11.00
N THR A 123 -4.97 10.89 11.09
CA THR A 123 -3.82 10.65 11.98
C THR A 123 -2.53 11.32 11.49
N GLY A 124 -2.49 11.78 10.23
CA GLY A 124 -1.30 12.38 9.63
C GLY A 124 -0.38 11.39 8.91
N VAL A 125 -0.84 10.16 8.66
CA VAL A 125 -0.10 9.20 7.83
C VAL A 125 0.07 9.71 6.40
N ASN A 126 1.21 9.40 5.77
CA ASN A 126 1.48 9.81 4.40
C ASN A 126 0.65 9.00 3.39
N TYR A 127 0.47 7.71 3.66
CA TYR A 127 -0.22 6.79 2.76
C TYR A 127 -1.21 5.87 3.48
N ILE A 128 -2.24 5.44 2.75
CA ILE A 128 -3.14 4.37 3.18
C ILE A 128 -3.27 3.40 2.01
N SER A 129 -2.83 2.16 2.19
CA SER A 129 -2.92 1.14 1.14
C SER A 129 -4.14 0.24 1.32
N ILE A 130 -5.04 0.30 0.32
CA ILE A 130 -6.31 -0.41 0.34
C ILE A 130 -6.27 -1.52 -0.70
N GLY A 131 -6.31 -2.78 -0.24
CA GLY A 131 -6.30 -3.94 -1.12
C GLY A 131 -7.58 -4.10 -1.94
N SER A 132 -8.74 -3.78 -1.34
CA SER A 132 -10.06 -4.02 -1.94
C SER A 132 -10.31 -3.22 -3.21
N LEU A 133 -9.53 -2.15 -3.46
CA LEU A 133 -9.56 -1.40 -4.71
C LEU A 133 -9.22 -2.25 -5.95
N THR A 134 -8.51 -3.37 -5.77
CA THR A 134 -8.09 -4.23 -6.89
C THR A 134 -8.52 -5.68 -6.75
N HIS A 135 -8.56 -6.26 -5.54
CA HIS A 135 -8.98 -7.67 -5.39
C HIS A 135 -10.50 -7.88 -5.21
N SER A 136 -11.26 -6.83 -4.90
CA SER A 136 -12.72 -6.92 -4.72
C SER A 136 -13.49 -5.66 -5.16
N PRO A 137 -13.12 -4.95 -6.25
CA PRO A 137 -13.92 -3.84 -6.72
C PRO A 137 -15.20 -4.36 -7.39
N PRO A 138 -16.37 -3.71 -7.18
CA PRO A 138 -17.52 -3.96 -8.05
C PRO A 138 -17.21 -3.49 -9.47
N ALA A 139 -17.69 -4.23 -10.48
CA ALA A 139 -17.64 -3.77 -11.86
C ALA A 139 -18.62 -2.60 -12.06
N VAL A 140 -18.25 -1.63 -12.90
CA VAL A 140 -19.17 -0.58 -13.35
C VAL A 140 -20.15 -1.19 -14.34
N ASP A 141 -21.44 -0.87 -14.19
CA ASP A 141 -22.47 -1.32 -15.12
C ASP A 141 -22.38 -0.55 -16.45
N ILE A 142 -22.07 -1.26 -17.53
CA ILE A 142 -21.85 -0.71 -18.87
C ILE A 142 -22.55 -1.61 -19.89
N SER A 143 -23.34 -1.02 -20.78
CA SER A 143 -24.03 -1.73 -21.86
C SER A 143 -23.76 -1.08 -23.22
N LEU A 144 -23.82 -1.90 -24.28
CA LEU A 144 -23.74 -1.47 -25.68
C LEU A 144 -25.13 -1.61 -26.32
N ILE A 145 -25.72 -0.50 -26.75
CA ILE A 145 -27.02 -0.48 -27.43
C ILE A 145 -26.78 -0.29 -28.93
N ILE A 146 -27.33 -1.18 -29.76
CA ILE A 146 -27.26 -1.07 -31.23
C ILE A 146 -28.51 -0.37 -31.74
N GLU A 147 -28.35 0.74 -32.46
CA GLU A 147 -29.45 1.42 -33.15
C GLU A 147 -29.52 1.00 -34.63
N ASN A 148 -30.64 0.43 -35.05
CA ASN A 148 -30.87 0.07 -36.46
C ASN A 148 -31.24 1.32 -37.28
N GLN A 149 -30.48 1.60 -38.35
CA GLN A 149 -30.69 2.76 -39.25
C GLN A 149 -31.87 2.62 -40.25
N THR A 150 -32.87 1.78 -39.99
CA THR A 150 -33.98 1.56 -40.93
C THR A 150 -34.99 2.72 -41.05
N ASN A 151 -34.80 3.83 -40.32
CA ASN A 151 -35.68 5.01 -40.36
C ASN A 151 -35.02 6.30 -40.88
N ARG A 152 -33.83 6.26 -41.48
CA ARG A 152 -33.36 7.39 -42.28
C ARG A 152 -34.12 7.41 -43.61
N LYS A 153 -35.30 8.07 -43.62
CA LYS A 153 -35.92 8.52 -44.88
C LYS A 153 -34.85 9.27 -45.67
N LEU A 154 -34.49 8.73 -46.83
CA LEU A 154 -33.76 9.46 -47.86
C LEU A 154 -34.58 10.72 -48.16
N VAL A 155 -34.01 11.88 -47.85
CA VAL A 155 -34.48 13.19 -48.31
C VAL A 155 -33.93 13.42 -49.71
#